data_AF-Q93EH7-F1
#
_entry.id   AF-Q93EH7-F1
#
_cell.length_a   1.000
_cell.length_b   1.000
_cell.length_c   1.000
_cell.angle_alpha   90.00
_cell.angle_beta   90.00
_cell.angle_gamma   90.00
#
_symmetry.space_group_name_H-M   'P 1'
#
loop_
_entity.id
_entity.type
_entity.pdbx_description
1 polymer ?
#
loop_
_entity_poly.entity_id
_entity_poly.type
_entity_poly.pdbx_seq_one_letter_code
_entity_poly.pdbx_strand_id
1 'polypeptide(L)'
;HLNKIVVQKGMFVRHGQLIAYSGNTGQSTGPHLHYEIRFLGNVIDPKNFMEWKMSNFNSIFEKERNVAWQSLLATINNLMGVSS
;
A
#
# COMPACT_ATOMS: atom_id res chain seq x y z
N HIS A 1 -7.08 -0.48 -14.30
CA HIS A 1 -7.20 -0.81 -15.74
C HIS A 1 -6.30 -1.99 -16.12
N LEU A 2 -6.48 -3.18 -15.53
CA LEU A 2 -5.57 -4.30 -15.76
C LEU A 2 -5.89 -5.03 -17.08
N ASN A 3 -4.87 -5.58 -17.74
CA ASN A 3 -5.05 -6.46 -18.90
C ASN A 3 -5.22 -7.93 -18.47
N LYS A 4 -4.44 -8.38 -17.50
CA LYS A 4 -4.46 -9.77 -17.02
C LYS A 4 -4.20 -9.85 -15.52
N ILE A 5 -4.97 -10.67 -14.82
CA ILE A 5 -4.78 -10.98 -13.40
C ILE A 5 -4.17 -12.38 -13.29
N VAL A 6 -3.18 -12.57 -12.42
CA VAL A 6 -2.50 -13.87 -12.23
C VAL A 6 -2.67 -14.47 -10.84
N VAL A 7 -3.49 -13.84 -10.00
CA VAL A 7 -3.87 -14.31 -8.65
C VAL A 7 -5.38 -14.56 -8.57
N GLN A 8 -5.81 -15.25 -7.52
CA GLN A 8 -7.22 -15.59 -7.27
C GLN A 8 -7.71 -15.04 -5.92
N LYS A 9 -9.03 -14.88 -5.77
CA LYS A 9 -9.64 -14.43 -4.52
C LYS A 9 -9.29 -15.41 -3.39
N GLY A 10 -8.83 -14.87 -2.26
CA GLY A 10 -8.41 -15.66 -1.08
C GLY A 10 -6.96 -16.13 -1.12
N MET A 11 -6.22 -15.89 -2.21
CA MET A 11 -4.80 -16.21 -2.27
C MET A 11 -3.97 -15.25 -1.42
N PHE A 12 -3.10 -15.79 -0.57
CA PHE A 12 -2.10 -14.99 0.14
C PHE A 12 -1.01 -14.49 -0.81
N VAL A 13 -0.63 -13.22 -0.69
CA VAL A 13 0.42 -12.58 -1.49
C VAL A 13 1.48 -11.98 -0.59
N ARG A 14 2.72 -11.91 -1.10
CA ARG A 14 3.87 -11.30 -0.41
C ARG A 14 4.33 -10.04 -1.13
N HIS A 15 5.01 -9.15 -0.42
CA HIS A 15 5.59 -7.95 -1.00
C HIS A 15 6.50 -8.30 -2.20
N GLY A 16 6.34 -7.59 -3.31
CA GLY A 16 7.11 -7.80 -4.55
C GLY A 16 6.61 -8.93 -5.46
N GLN A 17 5.56 -9.67 -5.06
CA GLN A 17 4.99 -10.72 -5.88
C GLN A 17 4.22 -10.15 -7.10
N LEU A 18 4.41 -10.77 -8.27
CA LEU A 18 3.60 -10.46 -9.45
C LEU A 18 2.13 -10.87 -9.23
N ILE A 19 1.21 -9.91 -9.34
CA ILE A 19 -0.23 -10.15 -9.18
C ILE A 19 -1.06 -9.89 -10.44
N ALA A 20 -0.58 -9.03 -11.34
CA ALA A 20 -1.28 -8.67 -12.57
C ALA A 20 -0.37 -7.95 -13.58
N TYR A 21 -0.87 -7.79 -14.79
CA TYR A 21 -0.30 -6.97 -15.86
C TYR A 21 -1.21 -5.75 -16.10
N SER A 22 -0.62 -4.55 -16.20
CA SER A 22 -1.34 -3.32 -16.54
C SER A 22 -1.95 -3.39 -17.95
N GLY A 23 -2.89 -2.51 -18.23
CA GLY A 23 -3.64 -2.49 -19.47
C GLY A 23 -4.38 -1.19 -19.68
N ASN A 24 -5.50 -1.26 -20.38
CA ASN A 24 -6.36 -0.10 -20.70
C ASN A 24 -7.85 -0.45 -20.63
N THR A 25 -8.23 -1.40 -19.76
CA THR A 25 -9.62 -1.86 -19.61
C THR A 25 -10.46 -0.91 -18.75
N GLY A 26 -11.78 -0.88 -19.00
CA GLY A 26 -12.73 -0.04 -18.25
C GLY A 26 -12.69 1.43 -18.64
N GLN A 27 -13.04 2.31 -17.71
CA GLN A 27 -12.99 3.77 -17.87
C GLN A 27 -11.53 4.25 -17.85
N SER A 28 -10.84 4.18 -18.98
CA SER A 28 -9.44 4.59 -19.11
C SER A 28 -9.24 5.39 -20.39
N THR A 29 -8.48 6.48 -20.31
CA THR A 29 -8.16 7.33 -21.46
C THR A 29 -6.89 6.90 -22.21
N GLY A 30 -6.11 5.97 -21.65
CA GLY A 30 -4.90 5.42 -22.25
C GLY A 30 -4.19 4.41 -21.33
N PRO A 31 -3.22 3.62 -21.82
CA PRO A 31 -2.59 2.56 -21.02
C PRO A 31 -1.87 3.09 -19.76
N HIS A 32 -2.37 2.72 -18.58
CA HIS A 32 -1.77 3.10 -17.30
C HIS A 32 -2.20 2.16 -16.16
N LEU A 33 -1.53 2.26 -15.02
CA LEU A 33 -1.93 1.58 -13.78
C LEU A 33 -2.63 2.58 -12.88
N HIS A 34 -3.90 2.30 -12.55
CA HIS A 34 -4.59 2.97 -11.45
C HIS A 34 -4.25 2.25 -10.15
N TYR A 35 -3.66 2.97 -9.19
CA TYR A 35 -3.21 2.44 -7.91
C TYR A 35 -3.75 3.31 -6.77
N GLU A 36 -4.36 2.67 -5.78
CA GLU A 36 -4.93 3.33 -4.61
C GLU A 36 -4.43 2.69 -3.34
N ILE A 37 -4.33 3.50 -2.29
CA ILE A 37 -4.14 3.04 -0.92
C ILE A 37 -5.35 3.48 -0.13
N ARG A 38 -5.87 2.57 0.70
CA ARG A 38 -7.02 2.81 1.54
C ARG A 38 -6.74 2.39 2.97
N PHE A 39 -7.11 3.24 3.92
CA PHE A 39 -7.09 2.93 5.35
C PHE A 39 -8.52 2.95 5.89
N LEU A 40 -9.01 1.79 6.34
CA LEU A 40 -10.39 1.60 6.82
C LEU A 40 -11.45 2.11 5.83
N GLY A 41 -11.25 1.90 4.53
CA GLY A 41 -12.15 2.31 3.46
C GLY A 41 -11.89 3.72 2.90
N ASN A 42 -11.22 4.58 3.66
CA ASN A 42 -10.89 5.94 3.23
C ASN A 42 -9.69 5.94 2.29
N VAL A 43 -9.80 6.66 1.16
CA VAL A 43 -8.68 6.86 0.24
C VAL A 43 -7.67 7.80 0.89
N ILE A 44 -6.40 7.41 0.87
CA ILE A 44 -5.27 8.23 1.32
C ILE A 44 -4.30 8.43 0.17
N ASP A 45 -3.46 9.47 0.24
CA ASP A 45 -2.58 9.84 -0.87
C ASP A 45 -1.54 8.73 -1.13
N PRO A 46 -1.60 8.03 -2.27
CA PRO A 46 -0.65 6.97 -2.58
C PRO A 46 0.79 7.46 -2.68
N LYS A 47 1.00 8.74 -3.03
CA LYS A 47 2.34 9.33 -3.20
C LYS A 47 3.15 9.28 -1.91
N ASN A 48 2.49 9.49 -0.76
CA ASN A 48 3.12 9.42 0.56
C ASN A 48 3.79 8.06 0.80
N PHE A 49 3.19 6.97 0.32
CA PHE A 49 3.71 5.61 0.47
C PHE A 49 4.68 5.22 -0.65
N MET A 50 4.48 5.71 -1.87
CA MET A 50 5.40 5.46 -2.99
C MET A 50 6.78 6.10 -2.77
N GLU A 51 6.81 7.26 -2.11
CA GLU A 51 8.06 7.95 -1.75
C GLU A 51 8.70 7.42 -0.46
N TRP A 52 7.97 6.62 0.32
CA TRP A 52 8.41 6.12 1.61
C TRP A 52 9.40 4.97 1.45
N LYS A 53 10.61 5.19 1.96
CA LYS A 53 11.77 4.29 1.88
C LYS A 53 12.48 4.27 3.23
N MET A 54 13.40 3.32 3.39
CA MET A 54 14.19 3.22 4.62
C MET A 54 15.03 4.48 4.89
N SER A 55 15.52 5.14 3.84
CA SER A 55 16.33 6.37 3.93
C SER A 55 15.56 7.59 4.43
N ASN A 56 14.23 7.60 4.31
CA ASN A 56 13.35 8.69 4.75
C ASN A 56 12.21 8.15 5.60
N PHE A 57 12.49 7.16 6.45
CA PHE A 57 11.50 6.39 7.19
C PHE A 57 10.47 7.27 7.94
N ASN A 58 10.90 8.40 8.50
CA ASN A 58 10.02 9.28 9.26
C ASN A 58 8.99 10.05 8.40
N SER A 59 9.17 10.13 7.08
CA SER A 59 8.34 10.97 6.22
C SER A 59 6.87 10.58 6.22
N ILE A 60 6.57 9.29 6.40
CA ILE A 60 5.18 8.82 6.37
C ILE A 60 4.39 9.33 7.58
N PHE A 61 5.03 9.45 8.74
CA PHE A 61 4.40 9.92 9.97
C PHE A 61 4.03 11.40 9.89
N GLU A 62 4.83 12.17 9.15
CA GLU A 62 4.61 13.61 8.96
C GLU A 62 3.57 13.89 7.88
N LYS A 63 3.63 13.14 6.77
CA LYS A 63 2.82 13.36 5.56
C LYS A 63 1.43 12.74 5.63
N GLU A 64 1.26 11.60 6.30
CA GLU A 64 -0.04 10.90 6.40
C GLU A 64 -0.56 10.90 7.84
N ARG A 65 -1.16 12.00 8.27
CA ARG A 65 -1.59 12.20 9.67
C ARG A 65 -2.92 11.53 10.03
N ASN A 66 -3.63 10.96 9.04
CA ASN A 66 -4.93 10.32 9.26
C ASN A 66 -4.81 8.90 9.83
N VAL A 67 -3.58 8.39 9.98
CA VAL A 67 -3.30 7.08 10.56
C VAL A 67 -2.76 7.26 11.97
N ALA A 68 -3.30 6.49 12.92
CA ALA A 68 -2.85 6.47 14.31
C ALA A 68 -1.51 5.70 14.46
N TRP A 69 -0.43 6.26 13.90
CA TRP A 69 0.87 5.60 13.78
C TRP A 69 1.45 5.11 15.09
N GLN A 70 1.28 5.86 16.18
CA GLN A 70 1.78 5.45 17.50
C GLN A 70 1.15 4.13 17.96
N SER A 71 -0.16 3.97 17.78
CA SER A 71 -0.87 2.73 18.14
C SER A 71 -0.46 1.57 17.23
N LEU A 72 -0.30 1.85 15.93
CA LEU A 72 0.13 0.84 14.97
C LEU A 72 1.55 0.36 15.24
N LEU A 73 2.49 1.26 15.49
CA LEU A 73 3.89 0.93 15.80
C LEU A 73 4.00 0.16 17.12
N ALA A 74 3.27 0.57 18.16
CA ALA A 74 3.23 -0.17 19.42
C ALA A 74 2.74 -1.62 19.20
N THR A 75 1.72 -1.81 18.38
CA THR A 75 1.18 -3.14 18.04
C THR A 75 2.21 -3.98 17.27
N ILE A 76 2.89 -3.39 16.27
CA ILE A 76 3.92 -4.07 15.49
C ILE A 76 5.11 -4.47 16.37
N ASN A 77 5.56 -3.59 17.27
CA ASN A 77 6.67 -3.90 18.19
C ASN A 77 6.33 -5.06 19.13
N ASN A 78 5.11 -5.10 19.65
CA ASN A 78 4.62 -6.22 20.46
C ASN A 78 4.62 -7.54 19.67
N LEU A 79 4.20 -7.53 18.41
CA LEU A 79 4.23 -8.71 17.53
C LEU A 79 5.65 -9.19 17.22
N MET A 80 6.62 -8.26 17.13
CA MET A 80 8.02 -8.60 16.91
C MET A 80 8.73 -9.05 18.18
N GLY A 81 8.07 -9.05 19.35
CA GLY A 81 8.69 -9.39 20.62
C GLY A 81 9.77 -8.39 21.06
N VAL A 82 9.77 -7.19 20.48
CA VAL A 82 10.69 -6.12 20.87
C VAL A 82 10.04 -5.41 22.07
N SER A 83 10.28 -5.95 23.26
CA SER A 83 9.99 -5.24 24.51
C SER A 83 10.93 -4.04 24.61
N SER A 84 10.36 -2.83 24.71
CA SER A 84 11.07 -1.59 25.04
C SER A 84 11.85 -1.71 26.34
#